data_AF-A0A0J9TA19-F1
#
_entry.id   AF-A0A0J9TA19-F1
#
_cell.length_a   1.000
_cell.length_b   1.000
_cell.length_c   1.000
_cell.angle_alpha   90.00
_cell.angle_beta   90.00
_cell.angle_gamma   90.00
#
_symmetry.space_group_name_H-M   'P 1'
#
loop_
_entity.id
_entity.type
_entity.pdbx_description
1 polymer ?
#
loop_
_entity_poly.entity_id
_entity_poly.type
_entity_poly.pdbx_seq_one_letter_code
_entity_poly.pdbx_strand_id
1 'polypeptide(L)'
;MLMKDDDSHDDKDDENEEKKKKEGKTNKDTNKIIKGESMTREDLLQLLNEMLKLQTDMKNIVKDLIVVAKKNSYDFMSVYNVAKTYNTVDPLGKYQIEMPEFDKVVENYHFDPEVKETVSKLMSSQENYYANMSETATLSVDKIIEIHHFMLNELYKIDPEFKKIPNKHELDPKLIALVIQSIVSAKVEEEFNLTSEDVEASIANQQYALTSNMEFARVNIQMQTIMNKFMGDHFKFMCDKEGVY
;
A
#
# COMPACT_ATOMS: atom_id res chain seq x y z
N MET A 1 -5.33 0.02 80.59
CA MET A 1 -4.86 0.52 81.89
C MET A 1 -3.47 -0.07 82.11
N LEU A 2 -2.45 0.82 82.10
CA LEU A 2 -1.03 0.70 82.51
C LEU A 2 -0.15 -0.34 81.77
N MET A 3 0.76 0.01 80.84
CA MET A 3 1.95 0.91 80.79
C MET A 3 3.21 0.40 81.52
N LYS A 4 4.32 0.33 80.75
CA LYS A 4 5.73 0.76 80.99
C LYS A 4 6.66 -0.13 80.13
N ASP A 5 7.34 0.33 79.07
CA ASP A 5 8.29 1.45 78.84
C ASP A 5 9.72 1.19 79.36
N ASP A 6 10.65 1.82 78.63
CA ASP A 6 12.13 1.97 78.76
C ASP A 6 12.95 1.05 77.83
N ASP A 7 13.82 1.54 76.94
CA ASP A 7 14.39 2.88 76.80
C ASP A 7 15.09 3.09 75.44
N SER A 8 14.92 4.31 74.91
CA SER A 8 15.86 5.27 74.25
C SER A 8 16.90 4.80 73.19
N HIS A 9 17.33 5.58 72.18
CA HIS A 9 17.25 7.01 71.87
C HIS A 9 17.65 7.24 70.38
N ASP A 10 17.05 8.26 69.74
CA ASP A 10 17.62 9.38 68.95
C ASP A 10 18.75 9.13 67.92
N ASP A 11 18.92 9.81 66.79
CA ASP A 11 18.34 10.98 66.11
C ASP A 11 18.97 10.94 64.68
N LYS A 12 18.19 11.14 63.60
CA LYS A 12 18.21 12.30 62.68
C LYS A 12 19.48 12.62 61.87
N ASP A 13 19.17 13.00 60.62
CA ASP A 13 19.88 13.87 59.68
C ASP A 13 21.18 13.33 59.03
N ASP A 14 21.15 13.05 57.72
CA ASP A 14 21.58 14.07 56.75
C ASP A 14 21.55 13.57 55.28
N GLU A 15 21.27 14.55 54.43
CA GLU A 15 21.19 14.54 52.99
C GLU A 15 22.44 13.96 52.29
N ASN A 16 22.26 13.16 51.24
CA ASN A 16 23.04 13.38 50.03
C ASN A 16 22.35 12.85 48.76
N GLU A 17 22.11 13.80 47.87
CA GLU A 17 21.66 13.60 46.51
C GLU A 17 22.72 12.89 45.63
N GLU A 18 22.22 12.50 44.46
CA GLU A 18 22.94 12.40 43.19
C GLU A 18 23.47 11.03 42.70
N LYS A 19 22.84 10.66 41.56
CA LYS A 19 23.42 10.02 40.36
C LYS A 19 23.56 8.50 40.35
N LYS A 20 22.46 7.83 39.98
CA LYS A 20 22.49 6.72 39.00
C LYS A 20 21.37 6.87 37.95
N LYS A 21 21.64 7.70 36.93
CA LYS A 21 20.94 7.70 35.64
C LYS A 21 21.86 7.03 34.62
N LYS A 22 21.25 6.15 33.80
CA LYS A 22 21.71 5.64 32.49
C LYS A 22 22.88 4.65 32.57
N GLU A 23 22.89 3.52 31.88
CA GLU A 23 22.34 3.22 30.56
C GLU A 23 22.12 1.71 30.43
N GLY A 24 20.89 1.32 30.15
CA GLY A 24 20.52 -0.04 29.75
C GLY A 24 19.50 0.07 28.63
N LYS A 25 19.89 0.71 27.51
CA LYS A 25 19.15 0.64 26.24
C LYS A 25 19.23 -0.80 25.75
N THR A 26 18.33 -1.64 26.24
CA THR A 26 17.93 -2.84 25.53
C THR A 26 16.84 -2.39 24.56
N ASN A 27 17.24 -2.18 23.31
CA ASN A 27 16.33 -2.25 22.17
C ASN A 27 15.68 -3.63 22.23
N LYS A 28 14.51 -3.71 22.87
CA LYS A 28 13.57 -4.78 22.62
C LYS A 28 12.72 -4.29 21.45
N ASP A 29 13.06 -4.78 20.26
CA ASP A 29 12.11 -4.99 19.18
C ASP A 29 10.90 -5.72 19.77
N THR A 30 9.93 -4.94 20.23
CA THR A 30 8.68 -5.45 20.72
C THR A 30 7.80 -5.56 19.49
N ASN A 31 7.86 -6.74 18.85
CA ASN A 31 6.72 -7.28 18.11
C ASN A 31 5.56 -7.47 19.10
N LYS A 32 4.99 -6.36 19.55
CA LYS A 32 3.85 -6.34 20.45
C LYS A 32 2.63 -6.54 19.55
N ILE A 33 2.04 -7.72 19.66
CA ILE A 33 0.74 -8.04 19.05
C ILE A 33 -0.28 -7.13 19.75
N ILE A 34 -0.66 -6.03 19.11
CA ILE A 34 -1.60 -5.05 19.65
C ILE A 34 -2.94 -5.32 18.99
N LYS A 35 -3.90 -5.83 19.77
CA LYS A 35 -5.31 -5.94 19.35
C LYS A 35 -5.88 -4.52 19.23
N GLY A 36 -6.72 -4.24 18.24
CA GLY A 36 -7.19 -2.87 17.94
C GLY A 36 -7.86 -2.16 19.12
N GLU A 37 -8.54 -2.88 20.02
CA GLU A 37 -9.09 -2.32 21.26
C GLU A 37 -8.05 -1.77 22.25
N SER A 38 -6.78 -2.17 22.11
CA SER A 38 -5.65 -1.75 22.97
C SER A 38 -4.66 -0.85 22.25
N MET A 39 -4.97 -0.44 21.02
CA MET A 39 -4.10 0.40 20.20
C MET A 39 -4.03 1.81 20.79
N THR A 40 -2.82 2.24 21.13
CA THR A 40 -2.58 3.61 21.59
C THR A 40 -2.54 4.58 20.41
N ARG A 41 -2.54 5.89 20.71
CA ARG A 41 -2.36 6.94 19.71
C ARG A 41 -1.07 6.74 18.91
N GLU A 42 0.03 6.44 19.61
CA GLU A 42 1.35 6.24 19.02
C GLU A 42 1.37 4.99 18.13
N ASP A 43 0.72 3.90 18.56
CA ASP A 43 0.60 2.68 17.77
C ASP A 43 -0.21 2.92 16.48
N LEU A 44 -1.30 3.69 16.55
CA LEU A 44 -2.10 4.07 15.37
C LEU A 44 -1.28 4.93 14.40
N LEU A 45 -0.57 5.94 14.89
CA LEU A 45 0.29 6.77 14.04
C LEU A 45 1.41 5.95 13.39
N GLN A 46 2.00 5.01 14.12
CA GLN A 46 3.00 4.10 13.58
C GLN A 46 2.40 3.22 12.47
N LEU A 47 1.23 2.64 12.69
CA LEU A 47 0.51 1.86 11.67
C LEU A 47 0.21 2.71 10.42
N LEU A 48 -0.35 3.91 10.58
CA LEU A 48 -0.66 4.81 9.47
C LEU A 48 0.60 5.17 8.66
N ASN A 49 1.73 5.45 9.33
CA ASN A 49 3.00 5.72 8.65
C ASN A 49 3.56 4.48 7.94
N GLU A 50 3.40 3.28 8.50
CA GLU A 50 3.77 2.03 7.82
C GLU A 50 2.92 1.79 6.57
N MET A 51 1.62 2.12 6.60
CA MET A 51 0.74 2.07 5.44
C MET A 51 1.15 3.07 4.35
N LEU A 52 1.45 4.32 4.72
CA LEU A 52 1.97 5.33 3.78
C LEU A 52 3.32 4.90 3.17
N LYS A 53 4.20 4.32 3.99
CA LYS A 53 5.47 3.77 3.52
C LYS A 53 5.24 2.62 2.54
N LEU A 54 4.31 1.70 2.81
CA LEU A 54 3.99 0.60 1.90
C LEU A 54 3.51 1.12 0.54
N GLN A 55 2.67 2.15 0.50
CA GLN A 55 2.24 2.78 -0.77
C GLN A 55 3.44 3.31 -1.59
N THR A 56 4.36 4.00 -0.91
CA THR A 56 5.56 4.55 -1.55
C THR A 56 6.50 3.43 -2.03
N ASP A 57 6.71 2.41 -1.18
CA ASP A 57 7.52 1.25 -1.52
C ASP A 57 6.92 0.51 -2.72
N MET A 58 5.59 0.36 -2.78
CA MET A 58 4.92 -0.30 -3.90
C MET A 58 5.08 0.46 -5.21
N LYS A 59 4.99 1.79 -5.19
CA LYS A 59 5.28 2.62 -6.37
C LYS A 59 6.71 2.41 -6.87
N ASN A 60 7.69 2.40 -5.97
CA ASN A 60 9.09 2.18 -6.34
C ASN A 60 9.33 0.75 -6.88
N ILE A 61 8.67 -0.24 -6.29
CA ILE A 61 8.73 -1.63 -6.76
C ILE A 61 8.18 -1.76 -8.18
N VAL A 62 7.05 -1.12 -8.50
CA VAL A 62 6.51 -1.11 -9.87
C VAL A 62 7.51 -0.51 -10.85
N LYS A 63 8.15 0.61 -10.51
CA LYS A 63 9.18 1.24 -11.36
C LYS A 63 10.37 0.32 -11.62
N ASP A 64 10.88 -0.31 -10.58
CA ASP A 64 11.98 -1.24 -10.71
C ASP A 64 11.57 -2.45 -11.57
N LEU A 65 10.37 -2.99 -11.35
CA LEU A 65 9.85 -4.12 -12.12
C LEU A 65 9.58 -3.76 -13.59
N ILE A 66 9.23 -2.52 -13.91
CA ILE A 66 9.16 -2.04 -15.30
C ILE A 66 10.53 -2.13 -15.98
N VAL A 67 11.59 -1.70 -15.30
CA VAL A 67 12.97 -1.81 -15.82
C VAL A 67 13.37 -3.28 -15.98
N VAL A 68 13.02 -4.14 -15.02
CA VAL A 68 13.26 -5.58 -15.09
C VAL A 68 12.51 -6.21 -16.26
N ALA A 69 11.24 -5.84 -16.48
CA ALA A 69 10.43 -6.34 -17.59
C ALA A 69 11.08 -6.01 -18.94
N LYS A 70 11.52 -4.76 -19.14
CA LYS A 70 12.24 -4.35 -20.36
C LYS A 70 13.51 -5.16 -20.58
N LYS A 71 14.32 -5.35 -19.53
CA LYS A 71 15.59 -6.10 -19.59
C LYS A 71 15.41 -7.59 -19.88
N ASN A 72 14.29 -8.18 -19.46
CA ASN A 72 14.00 -9.60 -19.63
C ASN A 72 13.01 -9.88 -20.76
N SER A 73 12.90 -8.96 -21.73
CA SER A 73 12.03 -9.11 -22.91
C SER A 73 10.57 -9.44 -22.55
N TYR A 74 10.09 -8.88 -21.44
CA TYR A 74 8.73 -9.05 -20.94
C TYR A 74 8.37 -10.48 -20.52
N ASP A 75 9.35 -11.34 -20.25
CA ASP A 75 9.10 -12.70 -19.76
C ASP A 75 8.46 -12.69 -18.36
N PHE A 76 7.28 -13.30 -18.26
CA PHE A 76 6.48 -13.29 -17.03
C PHE A 76 7.23 -13.87 -15.83
N MET A 77 7.84 -15.06 -16.00
CA MET A 77 8.46 -15.78 -14.87
C MET A 77 9.74 -15.10 -14.40
N SER A 78 10.50 -14.49 -15.31
CA SER A 78 11.70 -13.73 -14.98
C SER A 78 11.35 -12.51 -14.13
N VAL A 79 10.32 -11.75 -14.50
CA VAL A 79 9.83 -10.61 -13.72
C VAL A 79 9.23 -11.06 -12.39
N TYR A 80 8.45 -12.15 -12.39
CA TYR A 80 7.86 -12.72 -11.19
C TYR A 80 8.90 -13.16 -10.16
N ASN A 81 9.99 -13.80 -10.59
CA ASN A 81 11.06 -14.22 -9.69
C ASN A 81 11.74 -13.03 -9.00
N VAL A 82 11.88 -11.89 -9.68
CA VAL A 82 12.34 -10.65 -9.05
C VAL A 82 11.28 -10.07 -8.12
N ALA A 83 10.01 -10.06 -8.54
CA ALA A 83 8.90 -9.57 -7.73
C ALA A 83 8.81 -10.26 -6.35
N LYS A 84 9.06 -11.57 -6.30
CA LYS A 84 9.12 -12.35 -5.05
C LYS A 84 10.19 -11.90 -4.05
N THR A 85 11.23 -11.20 -4.50
CA THR A 85 12.32 -10.77 -3.62
C THR A 85 11.97 -9.50 -2.84
N TYR A 86 10.92 -8.78 -3.26
CA TYR A 86 10.43 -7.63 -2.52
C TYR A 86 9.62 -8.08 -1.31
N ASN A 87 10.03 -7.62 -0.13
CA ASN A 87 9.33 -7.87 1.12
C ASN A 87 8.28 -6.78 1.37
N THR A 88 7.04 -7.02 0.94
CA THR A 88 5.91 -6.12 1.18
C THR A 88 5.08 -6.65 2.35
N VAL A 89 5.53 -6.34 3.56
CA VAL A 89 4.80 -6.71 4.78
C VAL A 89 3.53 -5.85 4.86
N ASP A 90 2.36 -6.49 4.88
CA ASP A 90 1.09 -5.82 5.13
C ASP A 90 1.04 -5.29 6.58
N PRO A 91 0.97 -3.96 6.78
CA PRO A 91 0.91 -3.37 8.11
C PRO A 91 -0.30 -3.86 8.89
N LEU A 92 -1.48 -3.96 8.29
CA LEU A 92 -2.67 -4.41 9.03
C LEU A 92 -2.52 -5.84 9.53
N GLY A 93 -2.03 -6.74 8.66
CA GLY A 93 -1.67 -8.10 9.04
C GLY A 93 -0.59 -8.18 10.12
N LYS A 94 0.42 -7.29 10.10
CA LYS A 94 1.46 -7.19 11.15
C LYS A 94 0.86 -6.83 12.51
N TYR A 95 -0.11 -5.93 12.56
CA TYR A 95 -0.82 -5.57 13.79
C TYR A 95 -1.98 -6.53 14.10
N GLN A 96 -2.30 -7.48 13.21
CA GLN A 96 -3.44 -8.39 13.32
C GLN A 96 -4.78 -7.66 13.46
N ILE A 97 -4.92 -6.54 12.75
CA ILE A 97 -6.11 -5.71 12.74
C ILE A 97 -6.77 -5.83 11.39
N GLU A 98 -8.08 -6.09 11.40
CA GLU A 98 -8.90 -6.10 10.19
C GLU A 98 -9.41 -4.69 9.86
N MET A 99 -9.76 -4.42 8.60
CA MET A 99 -10.24 -3.10 8.16
C MET A 99 -11.39 -2.52 9.01
N PRO A 100 -12.44 -3.27 9.39
CA PRO A 100 -13.52 -2.72 10.21
C PRO A 100 -13.09 -2.35 11.64
N GLU A 101 -12.05 -3.01 12.16
CA GLU A 101 -11.47 -2.69 13.46
C GLU A 101 -10.56 -1.46 13.34
N PHE A 102 -9.77 -1.37 12.27
CA PHE A 102 -8.99 -0.18 11.94
C PHE A 102 -9.86 1.08 11.84
N ASP A 103 -11.00 1.02 11.15
CA ASP A 103 -11.91 2.16 11.01
C ASP A 103 -12.40 2.66 12.38
N LYS A 104 -12.77 1.74 13.29
CA LYS A 104 -13.17 2.08 14.67
C LYS A 104 -12.03 2.71 15.47
N VAL A 105 -10.80 2.21 15.31
CA VAL A 105 -9.64 2.77 15.99
C VAL A 105 -9.39 4.20 15.50
N VAL A 106 -9.47 4.44 14.19
CA VAL A 106 -9.35 5.79 13.62
C VAL A 106 -10.44 6.72 14.15
N GLU A 107 -11.69 6.26 14.26
CA GLU A 107 -12.80 7.02 14.84
C GLU A 107 -12.52 7.43 16.30
N ASN A 108 -11.89 6.58 17.11
CA ASN A 108 -11.56 6.92 18.50
C ASN A 108 -10.56 8.09 18.62
N TYR A 109 -9.78 8.35 17.57
CA TYR A 109 -8.77 9.42 17.54
C TYR A 109 -9.11 10.54 16.54
N HIS A 110 -10.36 10.65 16.06
CA HIS A 110 -10.74 11.62 15.01
C HIS A 110 -10.54 13.10 15.37
N PHE A 111 -10.47 13.43 16.67
CA PHE A 111 -10.18 14.78 17.14
C PHE A 111 -8.68 15.12 17.15
N ASP A 112 -7.80 14.11 17.01
CA ASP A 112 -6.36 14.32 17.00
C ASP A 112 -5.92 14.92 15.65
N PRO A 113 -5.31 16.12 15.61
CA PRO A 113 -4.93 16.77 14.37
C PRO A 113 -3.93 15.97 13.53
N GLU A 114 -2.97 15.29 14.17
CA GLU A 114 -1.91 14.54 13.50
C GLU A 114 -2.46 13.24 12.91
N VAL A 115 -3.32 12.52 13.65
CA VAL A 115 -4.04 11.35 13.12
C VAL A 115 -4.91 11.76 11.96
N LYS A 116 -5.68 12.85 12.09
CA LYS A 116 -6.55 13.36 11.02
C LYS A 116 -5.75 13.73 9.77
N GLU A 117 -4.62 14.41 9.92
CA GLU A 117 -3.74 14.74 8.80
C GLU A 117 -3.17 13.49 8.15
N THR A 118 -2.70 12.51 8.93
CA THR A 118 -2.09 11.28 8.40
C THR A 118 -3.14 10.39 7.72
N VAL A 119 -4.35 10.28 8.27
CA VAL A 119 -5.49 9.61 7.62
C VAL A 119 -5.89 10.36 6.35
N SER A 120 -5.96 11.68 6.37
CA SER A 120 -6.24 12.47 5.18
C SER A 120 -5.17 12.25 4.10
N LYS A 121 -3.88 12.19 4.46
CA LYS A 121 -2.80 11.84 3.54
C LYS A 121 -2.98 10.44 2.99
N LEU A 122 -3.24 9.44 3.84
CA LEU A 122 -3.44 8.06 3.43
C LEU A 122 -4.64 7.91 2.49
N MET A 123 -5.78 8.51 2.82
CA MET A 123 -6.99 8.50 1.99
C MET A 123 -6.74 9.26 0.69
N SER A 124 -6.14 10.45 0.75
CA SER A 124 -5.76 11.19 -0.44
C SER A 124 -4.71 10.46 -1.25
N SER A 125 -3.91 9.55 -0.69
CA SER A 125 -2.90 8.77 -1.42
C SER A 125 -3.45 7.41 -1.89
N GLN A 126 -4.60 6.98 -1.38
CA GLN A 126 -5.40 5.87 -1.92
C GLN A 126 -6.30 6.36 -3.06
N GLU A 127 -7.01 7.46 -2.85
CA GLU A 127 -7.81 8.16 -3.87
C GLU A 127 -6.90 8.84 -4.92
N ASN A 128 -5.72 9.29 -4.50
CA ASN A 128 -4.63 9.75 -5.34
C ASN A 128 -3.39 8.88 -5.16
N TYR A 129 -3.53 7.57 -5.43
CA TYR A 129 -2.36 6.80 -5.88
C TYR A 129 -1.71 7.48 -7.12
N TYR A 130 -2.50 8.36 -7.77
CA TYR A 130 -2.39 8.83 -9.14
C TYR A 130 -2.33 10.36 -9.32
N ALA A 131 -2.33 11.16 -8.25
CA ALA A 131 -2.26 12.63 -8.35
C ALA A 131 -1.15 13.19 -7.45
N ASN A 132 0.10 12.97 -7.86
CA ASN A 132 1.15 13.92 -7.52
C ASN A 132 1.73 14.44 -8.84
N MET A 133 1.52 15.74 -9.02
CA MET A 133 1.57 16.50 -10.27
C MET A 133 2.79 16.24 -11.15
N SER A 134 2.53 15.80 -12.38
CA SER A 134 3.30 16.12 -13.57
C SER A 134 2.51 17.24 -14.29
N GLU A 135 3.04 18.47 -14.31
CA GLU A 135 2.48 19.59 -15.10
C GLU A 135 2.58 19.33 -16.61
N THR A 136 3.18 18.21 -17.04
CA THR A 136 3.82 18.12 -18.35
C THR A 136 3.09 17.26 -19.39
N ALA A 137 2.03 16.53 -19.04
CA ALA A 137 1.22 15.81 -20.03
C ALA A 137 -0.25 15.74 -19.62
N THR A 138 -1.10 16.60 -20.21
CA THR A 138 -2.56 16.42 -20.16
C THR A 138 -2.97 15.71 -21.46
N LEU A 139 -3.07 14.38 -21.42
CA LEU A 139 -3.55 13.62 -22.57
C LEU A 139 -5.03 13.95 -22.84
N SER A 140 -5.43 13.89 -24.12
CA SER A 140 -6.85 13.97 -24.48
C SER A 140 -7.57 12.68 -24.06
N VAL A 141 -8.88 12.77 -23.89
CA VAL A 141 -9.75 11.61 -23.60
C VAL A 141 -9.53 10.49 -24.64
N ASP A 142 -9.49 10.83 -25.93
CA ASP A 142 -9.26 9.85 -26.99
C ASP A 142 -7.90 9.16 -26.86
N LYS A 143 -6.85 9.90 -26.48
CA LYS A 143 -5.51 9.32 -26.30
C LYS A 143 -5.45 8.40 -25.08
N ILE A 144 -6.16 8.74 -24.00
CA ILE A 144 -6.30 7.89 -22.82
C ILE A 144 -6.98 6.57 -23.20
N ILE A 145 -8.07 6.63 -23.96
CA ILE A 145 -8.81 5.45 -24.44
C ILE A 145 -7.93 4.59 -25.36
N GLU A 146 -7.16 5.20 -26.27
CA GLU A 146 -6.20 4.51 -27.13
C GLU A 146 -5.17 3.71 -26.31
N ILE A 147 -4.61 4.33 -25.26
CA ILE A 147 -3.66 3.68 -24.35
C ILE A 147 -4.34 2.51 -23.62
N HIS A 148 -5.58 2.67 -23.15
CA HIS A 148 -6.31 1.60 -22.46
C HIS A 148 -6.61 0.43 -23.40
N HIS A 149 -6.92 0.69 -24.67
CA HIS A 149 -7.05 -0.36 -25.68
C HIS A 149 -5.74 -1.11 -25.92
N PHE A 150 -4.62 -0.38 -25.99
CA PHE A 150 -3.30 -0.99 -26.10
C PHE A 150 -3.01 -1.87 -24.87
N MET A 151 -3.24 -1.37 -23.66
CA MET A 151 -3.08 -2.14 -22.42
C MET A 151 -3.91 -3.43 -22.44
N LEU A 152 -5.19 -3.33 -22.82
CA LEU A 152 -6.08 -4.49 -22.95
C LEU A 152 -5.53 -5.51 -23.98
N ASN A 153 -5.03 -5.04 -25.12
CA ASN A 153 -4.43 -5.91 -26.13
C ASN A 153 -3.16 -6.62 -25.60
N GLU A 154 -2.32 -5.93 -24.84
CA GLU A 154 -1.15 -6.55 -24.20
C GLU A 154 -1.57 -7.59 -23.14
N LEU A 155 -2.62 -7.33 -22.35
CA LEU A 155 -3.18 -8.33 -21.43
C LEU A 155 -3.64 -9.59 -22.16
N TYR A 156 -4.30 -9.45 -23.33
CA TYR A 156 -4.68 -10.61 -24.15
C TYR A 156 -3.48 -11.40 -24.68
N LYS A 157 -2.33 -10.76 -24.90
CA LYS A 157 -1.09 -11.44 -25.30
C LYS A 157 -0.43 -12.18 -24.13
N ILE A 158 -0.60 -11.69 -22.90
CA ILE A 158 -0.04 -12.34 -21.69
C ILE A 158 -0.85 -13.60 -21.32
N ASP A 159 -2.18 -13.60 -21.47
CA ASP A 159 -3.07 -14.73 -21.15
C ASP A 159 -2.59 -16.11 -21.67
N PRO A 160 -2.26 -16.29 -22.96
CA PRO A 160 -1.80 -17.58 -23.46
C PRO A 160 -0.45 -18.01 -22.86
N GLU A 161 0.47 -17.08 -22.60
CA GLU A 161 1.78 -17.41 -22.01
C GLU A 161 1.64 -17.78 -20.53
N PHE A 162 0.83 -17.02 -19.79
CA PHE A 162 0.53 -17.33 -18.39
C PHE A 162 -0.12 -18.71 -18.23
N LYS A 163 -1.02 -19.09 -19.16
CA LYS A 163 -1.68 -20.40 -19.14
C LYS A 163 -0.73 -21.59 -19.28
N LYS A 164 0.42 -21.41 -19.93
CA LYS A 164 1.44 -22.46 -20.14
C LYS A 164 2.29 -22.72 -18.91
N ILE A 165 2.23 -21.87 -17.88
CA ILE A 165 3.02 -22.03 -16.66
C ILE A 165 2.53 -23.28 -15.88
N PRO A 166 3.38 -24.31 -15.68
CA PRO A 166 2.95 -25.60 -15.10
C PRO A 166 2.38 -25.49 -13.68
N ASN A 167 2.90 -24.58 -12.86
CA ASN A 167 2.54 -24.41 -11.44
C ASN A 167 1.87 -23.06 -11.16
N LYS A 168 1.12 -22.52 -12.12
CA LYS A 168 0.51 -21.18 -11.97
C LYS A 168 -0.40 -21.01 -10.74
N HIS A 169 -0.96 -22.10 -10.23
CA HIS A 169 -1.83 -22.12 -9.05
C HIS A 169 -1.06 -21.96 -7.72
N GLU A 170 0.26 -22.17 -7.73
CA GLU A 170 1.15 -21.96 -6.57
C GLU A 170 1.68 -20.52 -6.50
N LEU A 171 1.40 -19.72 -7.53
CA LEU A 171 1.85 -18.34 -7.59
C LEU A 171 0.95 -17.45 -6.72
N ASP A 172 1.56 -16.47 -6.07
CA ASP A 172 0.85 -15.49 -5.25
C ASP A 172 0.04 -14.56 -6.17
N PRO A 173 -1.30 -14.49 -6.03
CA PRO A 173 -2.15 -13.63 -6.84
C PRO A 173 -1.76 -12.15 -6.79
N LYS A 174 -1.28 -11.64 -5.64
CA LYS A 174 -0.82 -10.24 -5.51
C LYS A 174 0.43 -9.99 -6.34
N LEU A 175 1.37 -10.93 -6.34
CA LEU A 175 2.57 -10.84 -7.16
C LEU A 175 2.25 -11.01 -8.65
N ILE A 176 1.28 -11.86 -9.01
CA ILE A 176 0.79 -11.97 -10.38
C ILE A 176 0.29 -10.61 -10.87
N ALA A 177 -0.58 -9.95 -10.09
CA ALA A 177 -1.12 -8.63 -10.45
C ALA A 177 0.00 -7.61 -10.69
N LEU A 178 0.94 -7.54 -9.75
CA LEU A 178 2.08 -6.62 -9.78
C LEU A 178 2.96 -6.84 -11.02
N VAL A 179 3.24 -8.10 -11.36
CA VAL A 179 4.06 -8.47 -12.53
C VAL A 179 3.36 -8.08 -13.83
N ILE A 180 2.07 -8.40 -13.95
CA ILE A 180 1.29 -8.07 -15.15
C ILE A 180 1.22 -6.55 -15.34
N GLN A 181 0.90 -5.82 -14.28
CA GLN A 181 0.88 -4.35 -14.30
C GLN A 181 2.24 -3.80 -14.75
N SER A 182 3.34 -4.30 -14.18
CA SER A 182 4.69 -3.85 -14.54
C SER A 182 5.05 -4.15 -15.99
N ILE A 183 4.67 -5.31 -16.53
CA ILE A 183 4.90 -5.66 -17.94
C ILE A 183 4.09 -4.76 -18.87
N VAL A 184 2.81 -4.54 -18.57
CA VAL A 184 1.93 -3.69 -19.38
C VAL A 184 2.40 -2.23 -19.33
N SER A 185 2.72 -1.70 -18.16
CA SER A 185 3.28 -0.36 -18.00
C SER A 185 4.59 -0.19 -18.78
N ALA A 186 5.47 -1.19 -18.73
CA ALA A 186 6.73 -1.14 -19.48
C ALA A 186 6.52 -1.06 -20.99
N LYS A 187 5.49 -1.73 -21.51
CA LYS A 187 5.10 -1.70 -22.92
C LYS A 187 4.43 -0.39 -23.32
N VAL A 188 3.62 0.19 -22.44
CA VAL A 188 3.05 1.53 -22.64
C VAL A 188 4.15 2.57 -22.72
N GLU A 189 5.14 2.50 -21.82
CA GLU A 189 6.32 3.39 -21.85
C GLU A 189 7.11 3.25 -23.16
N GLU A 190 7.27 2.03 -23.68
CA GLU A 190 7.97 1.79 -24.94
C GLU A 190 7.18 2.32 -26.16
N GLU A 191 5.86 2.08 -26.21
CA GLU A 191 5.02 2.43 -27.35
C GLU A 191 4.70 3.94 -27.41
N PHE A 192 4.37 4.55 -26.26
CA PHE A 192 3.85 5.91 -26.20
C PHE A 192 4.85 6.93 -25.66
N ASN A 193 6.01 6.49 -25.15
CA ASN A 193 6.99 7.35 -24.47
C ASN A 193 6.34 8.15 -23.32
N LEU A 194 5.48 7.48 -22.55
CA LEU A 194 4.76 8.01 -21.40
C LEU A 194 5.00 7.11 -20.19
N THR A 195 5.31 7.70 -19.04
CA THR A 195 5.41 6.93 -17.78
C THR A 195 4.02 6.53 -17.29
N SER A 196 3.97 5.55 -16.38
CA SER A 196 2.70 5.20 -15.72
C SER A 196 2.09 6.42 -15.02
N GLU A 197 2.93 7.27 -14.40
CA GLU A 197 2.46 8.49 -13.77
C GLU A 197 1.87 9.52 -14.74
N ASP A 198 2.39 9.63 -15.97
CA ASP A 198 1.83 10.57 -16.96
C ASP A 198 0.43 10.14 -17.40
N VAL A 199 0.21 8.83 -17.57
CA VAL A 199 -1.10 8.26 -17.92
C VAL A 199 -2.07 8.45 -16.75
N GLU A 200 -1.64 8.11 -15.54
CA GLU A 200 -2.43 8.23 -14.30
C GLU A 200 -2.84 9.68 -14.02
N ALA A 201 -1.90 10.62 -14.09
CA ALA A 201 -2.18 12.04 -13.92
C ALA A 201 -3.16 12.57 -14.99
N SER A 202 -3.06 12.07 -16.22
CA SER A 202 -3.99 12.42 -17.29
C SER A 202 -5.41 11.91 -17.05
N ILE A 203 -5.57 10.69 -16.51
CA ILE A 203 -6.87 10.15 -16.12
C ILE A 203 -7.49 11.02 -15.03
N ALA A 204 -6.74 11.34 -13.98
CA ALA A 204 -7.21 12.17 -12.87
C ALA A 204 -7.67 13.56 -13.36
N ASN A 205 -6.90 14.18 -14.27
CA ASN A 205 -7.26 15.47 -14.86
C ASN A 205 -8.51 15.41 -15.77
N GLN A 206 -8.82 14.25 -16.34
CA GLN A 206 -9.96 14.03 -17.24
C GLN A 206 -11.11 13.26 -16.59
N GLN A 207 -11.07 13.04 -15.26
CA GLN A 207 -11.99 12.17 -14.51
C GLN A 207 -13.45 12.40 -14.90
N TYR A 208 -13.90 13.66 -14.93
CA TYR A 208 -15.28 14.01 -15.25
C TYR A 208 -15.69 13.59 -16.67
N ALA A 209 -14.82 13.82 -17.66
CA ALA A 209 -15.08 13.45 -19.03
C ALA A 209 -15.06 11.93 -19.22
N LEU A 210 -14.11 11.24 -18.58
CA LEU A 210 -13.94 9.79 -18.65
C LEU A 210 -15.07 9.03 -17.96
N THR A 211 -15.58 9.53 -16.82
CA THR A 211 -16.66 8.88 -16.06
C THR A 211 -17.93 8.68 -16.89
N SER A 212 -18.23 9.64 -17.78
CA SER A 212 -19.40 9.56 -18.67
C SER A 212 -19.11 8.90 -20.04
N ASN A 213 -17.86 8.49 -20.28
CA ASN A 213 -17.45 7.92 -21.55
C ASN A 213 -17.68 6.40 -21.57
N MET A 214 -18.67 5.96 -22.36
CA MET A 214 -19.05 4.54 -22.47
C MET A 214 -17.90 3.65 -22.96
N GLU A 215 -17.02 4.16 -23.82
CA GLU A 215 -15.91 3.38 -24.35
C GLU A 215 -14.83 3.16 -23.30
N PHE A 216 -14.47 4.21 -22.57
CA PHE A 216 -13.55 4.10 -21.43
C PHE A 216 -14.06 3.11 -20.39
N ALA A 217 -15.35 3.18 -20.02
CA ALA A 217 -15.98 2.23 -19.13
C ALA A 217 -15.92 0.79 -19.68
N ARG A 218 -16.22 0.60 -20.97
CA ARG A 218 -16.18 -0.71 -21.64
C ARG A 218 -14.78 -1.33 -21.59
N VAL A 219 -13.73 -0.57 -21.91
CA VAL A 219 -12.35 -1.06 -21.91
C VAL A 219 -11.92 -1.42 -20.49
N ASN A 220 -12.24 -0.60 -19.49
CA ASN A 220 -11.93 -0.91 -18.09
C ASN A 220 -12.60 -2.20 -17.60
N ILE A 221 -13.88 -2.41 -17.93
CA ILE A 221 -14.57 -3.66 -17.62
C ILE A 221 -13.88 -4.87 -18.28
N GLN A 222 -13.45 -4.72 -19.53
CA GLN A 222 -12.73 -5.78 -20.24
C GLN A 222 -11.36 -6.07 -19.61
N MET A 223 -10.62 -5.03 -19.21
CA MET A 223 -9.35 -5.17 -18.50
C MET A 223 -9.52 -5.85 -17.14
N GLN A 224 -10.52 -5.45 -16.35
CA GLN A 224 -10.85 -6.13 -15.09
C GLN A 224 -11.22 -7.59 -15.32
N THR A 225 -12.02 -7.87 -16.36
CA THR A 225 -12.44 -9.24 -16.71
C THR A 225 -11.25 -10.14 -17.04
N ILE A 226 -10.26 -9.65 -17.78
CA ILE A 226 -9.06 -10.45 -18.07
C ILE A 226 -8.14 -10.53 -16.85
N MET A 227 -8.00 -9.46 -16.06
CA MET A 227 -7.25 -9.48 -14.80
C MET A 227 -7.77 -10.54 -13.83
N ASN A 228 -9.09 -10.67 -13.70
CA ASN A 228 -9.74 -11.73 -12.92
C ASN A 228 -9.34 -13.15 -13.35
N LYS A 229 -9.06 -13.37 -14.64
CA LYS A 229 -8.63 -14.69 -15.12
C LYS A 229 -7.24 -15.08 -14.63
N PHE A 230 -6.37 -14.10 -14.37
CA PHE A 230 -5.02 -14.35 -13.86
C PHE A 230 -5.01 -14.63 -12.36
N MET A 231 -5.89 -13.98 -11.59
CA MET A 231 -5.89 -14.01 -10.13
C MET A 231 -6.93 -14.95 -9.49
N GLY A 232 -7.91 -15.44 -10.27
CA GLY A 232 -9.03 -16.22 -9.75
C GLY A 232 -9.97 -15.38 -8.88
N ASP A 233 -10.66 -16.01 -7.93
CA ASP A 233 -11.68 -15.37 -7.07
C ASP A 233 -11.12 -14.31 -6.08
N HIS A 234 -9.80 -14.08 -6.06
CA HIS A 234 -9.13 -13.18 -5.11
C HIS A 234 -9.23 -11.68 -5.45
N PHE A 235 -9.66 -11.30 -6.66
CA PHE A 235 -9.68 -9.89 -7.09
C PHE A 235 -10.86 -9.06 -6.55
N LYS A 236 -11.91 -9.71 -6.02
CA LYS A 236 -13.14 -9.03 -5.60
C LYS A 236 -12.90 -7.89 -4.60
N PHE A 237 -11.82 -7.94 -3.83
CA PHE A 237 -11.50 -6.91 -2.83
C PHE A 237 -10.75 -5.68 -3.35
N MET A 238 -10.10 -5.73 -4.53
CA MET A 238 -9.24 -4.61 -4.98
C MET A 238 -9.94 -3.60 -5.90
N CYS A 239 -11.05 -3.98 -6.56
CA CYS A 239 -11.81 -3.07 -7.44
C CYS A 239 -13.17 -2.61 -6.89
N ASP A 240 -13.63 -3.12 -5.74
CA ASP A 240 -14.94 -2.76 -5.16
C ASP A 240 -15.01 -1.30 -4.62
N LYS A 241 -13.96 -0.48 -4.78
CA LYS A 241 -14.00 0.96 -4.47
C LYS A 241 -14.01 1.92 -5.67
N GLU A 242 -13.85 1.44 -6.90
CA GLU A 242 -14.03 2.28 -8.11
C GLU A 242 -15.44 2.17 -8.72
N GLY A 243 -16.33 1.40 -8.08
CA GLY A 243 -17.68 1.10 -8.55
C GLY A 243 -18.81 1.55 -7.64
N VAL A 244 -18.57 2.48 -6.70
CA VAL A 244 -19.64 3.01 -5.85
C VAL A 244 -20.02 4.42 -6.32
N TYR A 245 -20.86 4.42 -7.36
CA TYR A 245 -21.81 5.44 -7.82
C TYR A 245 -21.34 6.88 -8.06
#